data_AF-A0A543JGW3-F1
#
_entry.id   AF-A0A543JGW3-F1
#
_cell.length_a   1.000
_cell.length_b   1.000
_cell.length_c   1.000
_cell.angle_alpha   90.00
_cell.angle_beta   90.00
_cell.angle_gamma   90.00
#
_symmetry.space_group_name_H-M   'P 1'
#
loop_
_entity.id
_entity.type
_entity.pdbx_description
1 polymer ?
#
loop_
_entity_poly.entity_id
_entity_poly.type
_entity_poly.pdbx_seq_one_letter_code
_entity_poly.pdbx_strand_id
1 'polypeptide(L)' 'MSDRDVTTAQRRRARVRAPELVGRGWLNTGGRDIRPADLRGKVVLLDFWSFCCQ' A
#
# COMPACT_ATOMS: atom_id res chain seq x y z
N MET A 1 -22.87 -31.18 -7.82
CA MET A 1 -23.10 -30.11 -8.81
C MET A 1 -23.26 -28.79 -8.08
N SER A 2 -22.14 -28.13 -7.74
CA SER A 2 -21.99 -26.67 -7.58
C SER A 2 -20.56 -26.42 -7.10
N ASP A 3 -19.65 -26.14 -8.05
CA ASP A 3 -18.24 -25.81 -7.79
C ASP A 3 -17.81 -24.67 -8.73
N ARG A 4 -18.61 -23.60 -8.79
CA ARG A 4 -18.41 -22.50 -9.77
C ARG A 4 -18.67 -21.09 -9.23
N ASP A 5 -18.52 -20.86 -7.93
CA ASP A 5 -18.69 -19.50 -7.37
C ASP A 5 -17.43 -18.91 -6.71
N VAL A 6 -16.26 -19.54 -6.90
CA VAL A 6 -14.98 -18.97 -6.45
C VAL A 6 -14.27 -18.18 -7.57
N THR A 7 -14.70 -18.32 -8.83
CA THR A 7 -13.96 -17.82 -10.01
C THR A 7 -14.45 -16.47 -10.56
N THR A 8 -15.03 -15.60 -9.73
CA THR A 8 -15.43 -14.24 -10.18
C THR A 8 -15.12 -13.13 -9.18
N ALA A 9 -14.64 -13.47 -7.98
CA ALA A 9 -14.20 -12.52 -6.96
C ALA A 9 -12.73 -12.08 -7.12
N GLN A 10 -11.95 -12.74 -7.99
CA GLN A 10 -10.78 -12.11 -8.62
C GLN A 10 -11.26 -11.11 -9.69
N ARG A 11 -12.16 -10.20 -9.30
CA ARG A 11 -12.32 -8.93 -10.01
C ARG A 11 -10.92 -8.38 -10.15
N ARG A 12 -10.46 -8.16 -11.39
CA ARG A 12 -9.29 -7.32 -11.67
C ARG A 12 -9.40 -6.11 -10.73
N ARG A 13 -8.63 -6.06 -9.64
CA ARG A 13 -8.51 -4.84 -8.85
C ARG A 13 -8.07 -3.80 -9.86
N ALA A 14 -8.89 -2.78 -10.09
CA ALA A 14 -8.54 -1.71 -11.01
C ALA A 14 -7.15 -1.23 -10.59
N ARG A 15 -6.19 -1.23 -11.52
CA ARG A 15 -4.85 -0.72 -11.25
C ARG A 15 -4.97 0.79 -11.07
N VAL A 16 -5.17 1.21 -9.83
CA VAL A 16 -5.19 2.62 -9.44
C VAL A 16 -3.77 3.07 -9.14
N ARG A 17 -3.49 4.35 -9.34
CA ARG A 17 -2.23 4.92 -8.85
C ARG A 17 -2.28 4.99 -7.33
N ALA A 18 -1.16 4.69 -6.69
CA ALA A 18 -1.02 4.94 -5.27
C ALA A 18 -1.25 6.44 -4.99
N PRO A 19 -2.02 6.79 -3.94
CA PRO A 19 -2.13 8.17 -3.48
C PRO A 19 -0.78 8.73 -3.01
N GLU A 20 -0.72 10.06 -2.88
CA GLU A 20 0.41 10.71 -2.23
C GLU A 20 0.49 10.35 -0.74
N LEU A 21 1.71 10.21 -0.23
CA LEU A 21 1.96 9.93 1.18
C LEU A 21 2.11 11.26 1.93
N VAL A 22 1.07 11.63 2.68
CA VAL A 22 1.01 12.87 3.46
C VAL A 22 1.03 12.56 4.96
N GLY A 23 1.82 13.31 5.72
CA GLY A 23 2.00 13.05 7.16
C GLY A 23 2.91 14.09 7.82
N ARG A 24 3.21 13.87 9.10
CA ARG A 24 4.01 14.82 9.91
C ARG A 24 5.53 14.67 9.73
N GLY A 25 5.98 13.52 9.22
CA GLY A 25 7.39 13.26 9.00
C GLY A 25 7.69 11.77 8.89
N TRP A 26 8.89 11.48 8.39
CA TRP A 26 9.40 10.13 8.21
C TRP A 26 10.44 9.78 9.27
N LEU A 27 10.39 8.54 9.75
CA LEU A 27 11.39 7.97 10.64
C LEU A 27 12.30 7.01 9.84
N ASN A 28 13.55 6.83 10.28
CA ASN A 28 14.52 5.92 9.67
C ASN A 28 14.92 6.21 8.21
N THR A 29 14.76 7.45 7.73
CA THR A 29 15.11 7.86 6.35
C THR A 29 16.38 8.71 6.24
N GLY A 30 17.05 8.98 7.36
CA GLY A 30 18.14 9.94 7.44
C GLY A 30 17.68 11.39 7.28
N GLY A 31 16.45 11.71 7.72
CA GLY A 31 15.88 13.05 7.63
C GLY A 31 15.33 13.43 6.25
N ARG A 32 15.23 12.46 5.33
CA ARG A 32 14.69 12.70 3.99
C ARG A 32 13.22 12.34 3.93
N ASP A 33 12.44 13.15 3.23
CA ASP A 33 11.07 12.80 2.88
C ASP A 33 11.04 11.75 1.77
N ILE A 34 10.12 10.80 1.90
CA ILE A 34 9.86 9.77 0.88
C ILE A 34 8.60 10.14 0.11
N ARG A 35 8.71 10.21 -1.22
CA ARG A 35 7.55 10.36 -2.11
C ARG A 35 7.31 9.07 -2.90
N PRO A 36 6.07 8.75 -3.28
CA PRO A 36 5.76 7.57 -4.10
C PRO A 36 6.56 7.49 -5.41
N ALA A 37 6.90 8.63 -6.02
CA ALA A 37 7.71 8.68 -7.24
C ALA A 37 9.12 8.12 -7.05
N ASP A 38 9.70 8.29 -5.86
CA ASP A 38 11.06 7.84 -5.53
C ASP A 38 11.14 6.31 -5.34
N LEU A 39 9.98 5.64 -5.19
CA LEU A 39 9.85 4.20 -4.96
C LEU A 39 9.46 3.41 -6.22
N ARG A 40 9.35 4.06 -7.38
CA ARG A 40 9.00 3.39 -8.65
C ARG A 40 10.02 2.30 -8.99
N GLY A 41 9.53 1.20 -9.55
CA GLY A 41 10.35 0.01 -9.86
C GLY A 41 10.58 -0.92 -8.66
N LYS A 42 10.04 -0.59 -7.48
CA LYS A 42 10.05 -1.46 -6.30
C LYS A 42 8.64 -1.93 -5.97
N VAL A 43 8.55 -3.10 -5.34
CA VAL A 43 7.34 -3.51 -4.61
C VAL A 43 7.35 -2.81 -3.26
N VAL A 44 6.27 -2.11 -2.94
CA VAL A 44 6.12 -1.34 -1.69
C VAL A 44 4.95 -1.91 -0.92
N LEU A 45 5.18 -2.24 0.35
CA LEU A 45 4.15 -2.61 1.31
C LEU A 45 3.87 -1.42 2.22
N LEU A 46 2.60 -1.02 2.32
CA LEU A 46 2.13 -0.04 3.30
C LEU A 46 1.45 -0.81 4.43
N ASP A 47 2.01 -0.71 5.63
CA ASP A 47 1.50 -1.34 6.84
C ASP A 47 1.03 -0.25 7.82
N PHE A 48 -0.25 -0.30 8.19
CA PHE A 48 -0.89 0.71 9.02
C PHE A 48 -0.90 0.23 10.46
N TRP A 49 -0.21 0.96 11.35
CA TRP A 49 -0.08 0.63 12.76
C TRP A 49 -0.07 1.90 13.62
N SER A 50 -0.29 1.73 14.93
CA SER A 50 -0.16 2.77 15.93
C SER A 50 0.79 2.29 17.03
N PHE A 51 1.48 3.22 17.70
CA PHE A 51 2.42 2.87 18.77
C PHE A 51 1.73 2.21 19.98
N CYS A 52 0.51 2.64 20.28
CA CYS A 52 -0.25 2.19 21.44
C CYS A 52 -1.41 1.27 21.08
N CYS A 53 -1.18 0.26 20.23
CA CYS A 53 -2.18 -0.75 19.96
C CYS A 53 -2.56 -1.53 21.23
N GLN A 54 -3.68 -1.14 21.84
CA GLN A 54 -4.45 -1.82 22.90
C GLN A 54 -5.91 -1.86 22.45
#